data_AF-A0A672HLQ7-F1
#
_entry.id   AF-A0A672HLQ7-F1
#
_cell.length_a   1.000
_cell.length_b   1.000
_cell.length_c   1.000
_cell.angle_alpha   90.00
_cell.angle_beta   90.00
_cell.angle_gamma   90.00
#
_symmetry.space_group_name_H-M   'P 1'
#
loop_
_entity.id
_entity.type
_entity.pdbx_description
1 polymer ?
#
loop_
_entity_poly.entity_id
_entity_poly.type
_entity_poly.pdbx_seq_one_letter_code
_entity_poly.pdbx_strand_id
1 'polypeptide(L)'
;MTRAAASLVLVLVALSSTFTKYVPKSGQRIPQSLSRGWGDQLNWAQTYEEALNKPLMVLFHLEDCSQSLKRALAHDDEIQRILDEDFVVLNVIQETVDQNMSPDGKYVPRIVFVDPSMTVRDDIIGRYSNRLYGYEAADMNVLLDNMKKAKKVLKFSPLSHRTTPTSTHSLPESTAAEV
;
A
#
# COMPACT_ATOMS: atom_id res chain seq x y z
N MET A 1 -16.23 41.62 34.26
CA MET A 1 -15.16 40.62 34.03
C MET A 1 -15.62 39.43 33.15
N THR A 2 -16.64 39.57 32.30
CA THR A 2 -17.26 38.42 31.57
C THR A 2 -16.94 38.37 30.07
N ARG A 3 -16.49 39.46 29.45
CA ARG A 3 -16.21 39.52 27.99
C ARG A 3 -14.93 38.79 27.59
N ALA A 4 -13.89 38.84 28.43
CA ALA A 4 -12.62 38.16 28.17
C ALA A 4 -12.75 36.63 28.22
N ALA A 5 -13.58 36.11 29.14
CA ALA A 5 -13.84 34.68 29.26
C ALA A 5 -14.61 34.13 28.05
N ALA A 6 -15.61 34.88 27.54
CA ALA A 6 -16.38 34.47 26.37
C ALA A 6 -15.54 34.42 25.08
N SER A 7 -14.63 35.39 24.88
CA SER A 7 -13.70 35.36 23.73
C SER A 7 -12.65 34.25 23.84
N LEU A 8 -12.17 33.94 25.05
CA LEU A 8 -11.21 32.86 25.25
C LEU A 8 -11.84 31.48 24.99
N VAL A 9 -13.11 31.28 25.37
CA VAL A 9 -13.86 30.04 25.07
C VAL A 9 -14.09 29.87 23.56
N LEU A 10 -14.42 30.94 22.83
CA LEU A 10 -14.59 30.87 21.37
C LEU A 10 -13.29 30.55 20.63
N VAL A 11 -12.15 31.08 21.10
CA VAL A 11 -10.83 30.75 20.54
C VAL A 11 -10.42 29.31 20.86
N LEU A 12 -10.74 28.80 22.05
CA LEU A 12 -10.51 27.40 22.42
C LEU A 12 -11.38 26.41 21.61
N VAL A 13 -12.64 26.76 21.30
CA VAL A 13 -13.53 25.95 20.45
C VAL A 13 -13.10 25.96 18.98
N ALA A 14 -12.51 27.05 18.48
CA ALA A 14 -11.96 27.13 17.13
C ALA A 14 -10.60 26.40 16.98
N LEU A 15 -9.82 26.30 18.06
CA LEU A 15 -8.56 25.55 18.10
C LEU A 15 -8.76 24.05 18.40
N SER A 16 -9.89 23.66 18.99
CA SER A 16 -10.27 22.26 19.11
C SER A 16 -10.74 21.73 17.75
N SER A 17 -9.74 21.36 16.96
CA SER A 17 -9.76 20.15 16.15
C SER A 17 -10.90 20.02 15.14
N THR A 18 -10.67 20.57 13.95
CA THR A 18 -11.10 19.90 12.72
C THR A 18 -10.26 18.62 12.54
N PHE A 19 -10.41 17.62 13.42
CA PHE A 19 -10.15 16.23 13.03
C PHE A 19 -11.32 15.85 12.14
N THR A 20 -11.27 16.27 10.88
CA THR A 20 -12.21 15.84 9.87
C THR A 20 -12.00 14.35 9.70
N LYS A 21 -12.85 13.54 10.34
CA LYS A 21 -12.95 12.11 10.05
C LYS A 21 -12.99 11.95 8.54
N TYR A 22 -12.16 11.06 8.01
CA TYR A 22 -12.09 10.85 6.58
C TYR A 22 -13.47 10.40 6.08
N VAL A 23 -14.05 11.17 5.14
CA VAL A 23 -15.31 10.82 4.47
C VAL A 23 -14.98 10.19 3.12
N PRO A 24 -15.27 8.90 2.95
CA PRO A 24 -14.92 8.15 1.74
C PRO A 24 -15.68 8.63 0.48
N LYS A 25 -15.06 8.61 -0.71
CA LYS A 25 -15.70 9.05 -1.98
C LYS A 25 -16.84 8.11 -2.40
N SER A 26 -18.07 8.61 -2.57
CA SER A 26 -19.24 7.80 -2.91
C SER A 26 -19.10 7.11 -4.28
N GLY A 27 -19.21 5.78 -4.31
CA GLY A 27 -19.20 4.93 -5.50
C GLY A 27 -19.50 3.47 -5.14
N GLN A 28 -19.84 2.61 -6.11
CA GLN A 28 -20.05 1.17 -5.89
C GLN A 28 -18.81 0.56 -5.24
N ARG A 29 -18.89 0.22 -3.95
CA ARG A 29 -17.81 -0.44 -3.21
C ARG A 29 -18.04 -1.93 -3.20
N ILE A 30 -16.96 -2.67 -3.45
CA ILE A 30 -16.90 -4.12 -3.38
C ILE A 30 -17.36 -4.58 -1.97
N PRO A 31 -17.98 -5.77 -1.81
CA PRO A 31 -18.75 -6.10 -0.61
C PRO A 31 -17.95 -5.91 0.69
N GLN A 32 -18.64 -5.42 1.74
CA GLN A 32 -18.08 -5.22 3.09
C GLN A 32 -17.34 -6.46 3.63
N SER A 33 -17.65 -7.66 3.14
CA SER A 33 -17.01 -8.93 3.52
C SER A 33 -15.51 -9.00 3.24
N LEU A 34 -14.97 -8.26 2.26
CA LEU A 34 -13.53 -8.27 1.96
C LEU A 34 -12.71 -7.44 2.95
N SER A 35 -13.32 -6.42 3.54
CA SER A 35 -12.66 -5.50 4.47
C SER A 35 -12.31 -6.14 5.80
N ARG A 36 -13.20 -6.99 6.31
CA ARG A 36 -13.06 -7.71 7.60
C ARG A 36 -12.76 -6.78 8.79
N GLY A 37 -13.16 -5.51 8.70
CA GLY A 37 -12.93 -4.49 9.73
C GLY A 37 -11.57 -3.79 9.66
N TRP A 38 -10.82 -3.94 8.56
CA TRP A 38 -9.57 -3.19 8.32
C TRP A 38 -9.78 -1.81 7.68
N GLY A 39 -11.02 -1.49 7.31
CA GLY A 39 -11.37 -0.28 6.57
C GLY A 39 -12.53 -0.58 5.64
N ASP A 40 -13.73 -0.65 6.20
CA ASP A 40 -14.96 -1.03 5.50
C ASP A 40 -15.30 -0.05 4.34
N GLN A 41 -14.70 1.14 4.40
CA GLN A 41 -14.81 2.16 3.39
C GLN A 41 -13.90 1.99 2.17
N LEU A 42 -12.86 1.16 2.24
CA LEU A 42 -11.83 1.09 1.20
C LEU A 42 -12.32 0.31 -0.03
N ASN A 43 -11.68 0.56 -1.17
CA ASN A 43 -11.86 -0.25 -2.37
C ASN A 43 -10.99 -1.51 -2.32
N TRP A 44 -11.55 -2.59 -1.80
CA TRP A 44 -10.87 -3.88 -1.66
C TRP A 44 -10.90 -4.67 -2.97
N ALA A 45 -9.74 -5.05 -3.48
CA ALA A 45 -9.65 -6.01 -4.57
C ALA A 45 -10.04 -7.41 -4.08
N GLN A 46 -10.70 -8.17 -4.96
CA GLN A 46 -11.01 -9.57 -4.73
C GLN A 46 -9.86 -10.48 -5.16
N THR A 47 -9.16 -10.13 -6.24
CA THR A 47 -8.01 -10.88 -6.73
C THR A 47 -6.82 -9.97 -6.97
N TYR A 48 -5.66 -10.58 -7.17
CA TYR A 48 -4.43 -9.85 -7.42
C TYR A 48 -4.52 -9.03 -8.72
N GLU A 49 -5.09 -9.63 -9.77
CA GLU A 49 -5.15 -9.09 -11.13
C GLU A 49 -6.01 -7.82 -11.24
N GLU A 50 -6.81 -7.52 -10.22
CA GLU A 50 -7.61 -6.29 -10.16
C GLU A 50 -6.75 -5.06 -9.83
N ALA A 51 -5.49 -5.23 -9.41
CA ALA A 51 -4.60 -4.15 -9.02
C ALA A 51 -3.90 -3.43 -10.20
N LEU A 52 -4.34 -3.65 -11.44
CA LEU A 52 -3.72 -3.06 -12.62
C LEU A 52 -3.77 -1.51 -12.56
N ASN A 53 -2.60 -0.88 -12.73
CA ASN A 53 -2.39 0.58 -12.83
C ASN A 53 -2.35 1.39 -11.52
N LYS A 54 -2.50 0.76 -10.35
CA LYS A 54 -2.29 1.42 -9.05
C LYS A 54 -1.30 0.63 -8.19
N PRO A 55 -0.58 1.29 -7.27
CA PRO A 55 0.15 0.61 -6.21
C PRO A 55 -0.74 -0.39 -5.45
N LEU A 56 -0.28 -1.63 -5.30
CA LEU A 56 -1.00 -2.66 -4.55
C LEU A 56 -0.43 -2.75 -3.12
N MET A 57 -1.32 -2.71 -2.13
CA MET A 57 -1.01 -3.11 -0.76
C MET A 57 -1.68 -4.46 -0.48
N VAL A 58 -0.90 -5.49 -0.15
CA VAL A 58 -1.43 -6.80 0.23
C VAL A 58 -1.27 -6.98 1.73
N LEU A 59 -2.38 -7.27 2.39
CA LEU A 59 -2.47 -7.52 3.81
C LEU A 59 -2.72 -9.02 4.06
N PHE A 60 -1.71 -9.70 4.59
CA PHE A 60 -1.82 -11.07 5.06
C PHE A 60 -2.18 -11.08 6.55
N HIS A 61 -3.24 -11.79 6.91
CA HIS A 61 -3.62 -11.99 8.30
C HIS A 61 -4.29 -13.36 8.52
N LEU A 62 -4.61 -13.72 9.75
CA LEU A 62 -5.50 -14.83 10.08
C LEU A 62 -6.81 -14.29 10.65
N GLU A 63 -7.86 -15.11 10.68
CA GLU A 63 -9.10 -14.76 11.39
C GLU A 63 -8.80 -14.45 12.86
N ASP A 64 -9.46 -13.42 13.39
CA ASP A 64 -9.34 -12.92 14.75
C ASP A 64 -7.95 -12.54 15.28
N CYS A 65 -6.90 -12.57 14.45
CA CYS A 65 -5.57 -12.12 14.80
C CYS A 65 -5.45 -10.58 14.76
N SER A 66 -4.48 -10.02 15.49
CA SER A 66 -4.02 -8.64 15.28
C SER A 66 -5.07 -7.54 15.48
N GLN A 67 -5.99 -7.73 16.42
CA GLN A 67 -7.10 -6.80 16.68
C GLN A 67 -6.63 -5.36 16.95
N SER A 68 -5.50 -5.19 17.64
CA SER A 68 -4.93 -3.87 17.92
C SER A 68 -4.47 -3.17 16.64
N LEU A 69 -3.71 -3.87 15.78
CA LEU A 69 -3.27 -3.35 14.49
C LEU A 69 -4.46 -3.05 13.58
N LYS A 70 -5.42 -3.97 13.50
CA LYS A 70 -6.65 -3.80 12.71
C LYS A 70 -7.39 -2.53 13.12
N ARG A 71 -7.59 -2.33 14.43
CA ARG A 71 -8.25 -1.13 14.95
C ARG A 71 -7.43 0.13 14.64
N ALA A 72 -6.12 0.11 14.85
CA ALA A 72 -5.25 1.25 14.58
C ALA A 72 -5.32 1.67 13.11
N LEU A 73 -5.20 0.72 12.18
CA LEU A 73 -5.26 0.97 10.75
C LEU A 73 -6.66 1.47 10.32
N ALA A 74 -7.73 0.86 10.82
CA ALA A 74 -9.10 1.23 10.49
C ALA A 74 -9.52 2.62 10.99
N HIS A 75 -8.89 3.12 12.06
CA HIS A 75 -9.23 4.42 12.69
C HIS A 75 -8.23 5.55 12.37
N ASP A 76 -7.16 5.28 11.62
CA ASP A 76 -6.21 6.30 11.19
C ASP A 76 -6.72 6.98 9.90
N ASP A 77 -7.21 8.22 10.05
CA ASP A 77 -7.83 8.98 8.96
C ASP A 77 -6.87 9.22 7.78
N GLU A 78 -5.57 9.43 8.03
CA GLU A 78 -4.61 9.70 6.96
C GLU A 78 -4.27 8.43 6.18
N ILE A 79 -4.08 7.31 6.89
CA ILE A 79 -3.88 5.99 6.27
C ILE A 79 -5.11 5.63 5.45
N GLN A 80 -6.33 5.71 6.02
CA GLN A 80 -7.57 5.38 5.31
C GLN A 80 -7.75 6.22 4.04
N ARG A 81 -7.45 7.52 4.11
CA ARG A 81 -7.50 8.41 2.94
C ARG A 81 -6.51 7.97 1.85
N ILE A 82 -5.25 7.72 2.22
CA ILE A 82 -4.22 7.33 1.25
C ILE A 82 -4.58 5.97 0.63
N LEU A 83 -5.09 5.03 1.41
CA LEU A 83 -5.53 3.73 0.89
C LEU A 83 -6.68 3.87 -0.12
N ASP A 84 -7.70 4.68 0.17
CA ASP A 84 -8.83 4.88 -0.76
C ASP A 84 -8.41 5.57 -2.06
N GLU A 85 -7.53 6.58 -1.97
CA GLU A 85 -7.19 7.42 -3.11
C GLU A 85 -6.09 6.80 -3.99
N ASP A 86 -5.03 6.28 -3.35
CA ASP A 86 -3.76 5.99 -4.01
C ASP A 86 -3.46 4.50 -4.16
N PHE A 87 -4.17 3.61 -3.47
CA PHE A 87 -3.88 2.17 -3.48
C PHE A 87 -5.06 1.33 -3.98
N VAL A 88 -4.72 0.14 -4.46
CA VAL A 88 -5.62 -1.01 -4.42
C VAL A 88 -5.19 -1.85 -3.22
N VAL A 89 -6.15 -2.36 -2.45
CA VAL A 89 -5.85 -3.13 -1.24
C VAL A 89 -6.42 -4.53 -1.36
N LEU A 90 -5.59 -5.54 -1.10
CA LEU A 90 -5.98 -6.95 -1.12
C LEU A 90 -5.87 -7.54 0.27
N ASN A 91 -6.95 -8.18 0.74
CA ASN A 91 -7.00 -8.86 2.04
C ASN A 91 -6.87 -10.38 1.87
N VAL A 92 -5.84 -10.96 2.47
CA VAL A 92 -5.48 -12.38 2.33
C VAL A 92 -5.48 -13.07 3.70
N ILE A 93 -6.41 -14.01 3.92
CA ILE A 93 -6.47 -14.83 5.15
C ILE A 93 -5.59 -16.10 5.08
N GLN A 94 -5.32 -16.59 3.87
CA GLN A 94 -4.53 -17.80 3.65
C GLN A 94 -3.34 -17.50 2.76
N GLU A 95 -2.19 -18.00 3.14
CA GLU A 95 -0.93 -17.73 2.46
C GLU A 95 -0.98 -18.13 0.97
N THR A 96 -0.28 -17.36 0.14
CA THR A 96 -0.21 -17.67 -1.29
C THR A 96 0.78 -18.81 -1.56
N VAL A 97 0.59 -19.49 -2.69
CA VAL A 97 1.57 -20.44 -3.21
C VAL A 97 2.83 -19.74 -3.73
N ASP A 98 2.70 -18.48 -4.14
CA ASP A 98 3.81 -17.65 -4.60
C ASP A 98 4.75 -17.30 -3.43
N GLN A 99 5.99 -17.80 -3.50
CA GLN A 99 7.02 -17.56 -2.49
C GLN A 99 7.52 -16.12 -2.52
N ASN A 100 7.37 -15.41 -3.64
CA ASN A 100 7.80 -14.01 -3.74
C ASN A 100 6.99 -13.09 -2.82
N MET A 101 5.81 -13.53 -2.36
CA MET A 101 4.97 -12.82 -1.39
C MET A 101 5.37 -13.04 0.08
N SER A 102 6.38 -13.88 0.33
CA SER A 102 6.87 -14.24 1.67
C SER A 102 8.42 -14.27 1.74
N PRO A 103 9.12 -13.21 1.29
CA PRO A 103 10.59 -13.24 1.15
C PRO A 103 11.34 -13.42 2.48
N ASP A 104 10.72 -13.08 3.61
CA ASP A 104 11.27 -13.26 4.96
C ASP A 104 10.42 -14.20 5.85
N GLY A 105 9.54 -14.99 5.23
CA GLY A 105 8.72 -15.99 5.90
C GLY A 105 7.21 -15.68 5.95
N LYS A 106 6.46 -16.64 6.51
CA LYS A 106 4.98 -16.70 6.45
C LYS A 106 4.32 -16.31 7.79
N TYR A 107 4.81 -15.25 8.43
CA TYR A 107 4.21 -14.74 9.67
C TYR A 107 3.05 -13.79 9.36
N VAL A 108 2.14 -13.64 10.33
CA VAL A 108 1.03 -12.68 10.29
C VAL A 108 1.02 -11.81 11.54
N PRO A 109 0.51 -10.55 11.48
CA PRO A 109 0.07 -9.85 10.27
C PRO A 109 1.26 -9.39 9.45
N ARG A 110 1.08 -9.29 8.13
CA ARG A 110 2.13 -8.86 7.20
C ARG A 110 1.54 -7.95 6.13
N ILE A 111 2.19 -6.80 5.90
CA ILE A 111 1.77 -5.83 4.88
C ILE A 111 2.91 -5.67 3.89
N VAL A 112 2.66 -6.06 2.63
CA VAL A 112 3.62 -5.92 1.54
C VAL A 112 3.10 -4.93 0.50
N PHE A 113 4.01 -4.17 -0.09
CA PHE A 113 3.71 -3.28 -1.21
C PHE A 113 4.23 -3.91 -2.50
N VAL A 114 3.40 -3.93 -3.52
CA VAL A 114 3.70 -4.62 -4.78
C VAL A 114 3.64 -3.64 -5.94
N ASP A 115 4.68 -3.69 -6.77
CA ASP A 115 4.80 -2.87 -7.97
C ASP A 115 3.83 -3.33 -9.07
N PRO A 116 3.40 -2.44 -10.01
CA PRO A 116 2.59 -2.87 -11.16
C PRO A 116 3.24 -3.96 -12.01
N SER A 117 4.56 -4.18 -11.91
CA SER A 117 5.26 -5.33 -12.51
C SER A 117 5.09 -6.66 -11.75
N MET A 118 4.23 -6.67 -10.73
CA MET A 118 3.95 -7.80 -9.83
C MET A 118 5.08 -8.15 -8.85
N THR A 119 6.03 -7.23 -8.61
CA THR A 119 7.20 -7.47 -7.77
C THR A 119 7.05 -6.87 -6.38
N VAL A 120 7.26 -7.67 -5.33
CA VAL A 120 7.27 -7.18 -3.95
C VAL A 120 8.43 -6.20 -3.74
N ARG A 121 8.15 -5.06 -3.11
CA ARG A 121 9.16 -4.04 -2.79
C ARG A 121 9.90 -4.39 -1.51
N ASP A 122 11.11 -4.90 -1.66
CA ASP A 122 12.05 -5.22 -0.57
C ASP A 122 12.68 -3.99 0.09
N ASP A 123 12.62 -2.82 -0.56
CA ASP A 123 13.09 -1.56 -0.01
C ASP A 123 12.05 -0.86 0.89
N ILE A 124 10.83 -1.39 0.99
CA ILE A 124 9.74 -0.82 1.80
C ILE A 124 9.41 -1.78 2.94
N ILE A 125 10.16 -1.64 4.03
CA ILE A 125 10.13 -2.52 5.19
C ILE A 125 9.81 -1.75 6.47
N GLY A 126 9.19 -2.44 7.42
CA GLY A 126 8.96 -2.00 8.79
C GLY A 126 10.25 -2.02 9.62
N ARG A 127 10.07 -1.97 10.94
CA ARG A 127 11.17 -1.73 11.89
C ARG A 127 11.84 -3.00 12.43
N TYR A 128 11.22 -4.16 12.25
CA TYR A 128 11.65 -5.41 12.88
C TYR A 128 12.56 -6.19 11.93
N SER A 129 13.83 -6.37 12.29
CA SER A 129 14.81 -7.10 11.46
C SER A 129 14.47 -8.58 11.26
N ASN A 130 13.67 -9.17 12.15
CA ASN A 130 13.21 -10.55 12.07
C ASN A 130 11.84 -10.71 11.40
N ARG A 131 11.16 -9.59 11.09
CA ARG A 131 9.83 -9.52 10.48
C ARG A 131 9.73 -8.23 9.68
N LEU A 132 10.41 -8.18 8.54
CA LEU A 132 10.63 -6.99 7.73
C LEU A 132 9.33 -6.33 7.25
N TYR A 133 8.25 -7.09 7.08
CA TYR A 133 6.94 -6.61 6.62
C TYR A 133 5.88 -6.65 7.74
N GLY A 134 6.32 -6.86 8.99
CA GLY A 134 5.48 -6.82 10.18
C GLY A 134 5.30 -5.40 10.70
N TYR A 135 4.09 -5.10 11.18
CA TYR A 135 3.73 -3.83 11.82
C TYR A 135 2.92 -4.12 13.08
N GLU A 136 3.09 -3.30 14.10
CA GLU A 136 2.26 -3.31 15.30
C GLU A 136 1.40 -2.04 15.38
N ALA A 137 0.43 -2.01 16.29
CA ALA A 137 -0.46 -0.85 16.44
C ALA A 137 0.32 0.45 16.77
N ALA A 138 1.50 0.35 17.39
CA ALA A 138 2.37 1.49 17.67
C ALA A 138 3.14 2.00 16.44
N ASP A 139 3.12 1.26 15.33
CA ASP A 139 3.94 1.54 14.14
C ASP A 139 3.17 2.27 13.04
N MET A 140 2.00 2.87 13.33
CA MET A 140 1.18 3.56 12.31
C MET A 140 1.93 4.67 11.58
N ASN A 141 2.79 5.42 12.28
CA ASN A 141 3.64 6.43 11.63
C ASN A 141 4.64 5.79 10.64
N VAL A 142 5.21 4.64 10.99
CA VAL A 142 6.14 3.90 10.11
C VAL A 142 5.39 3.36 8.90
N LEU A 143 4.20 2.78 9.11
CA LEU A 143 3.35 2.31 8.03
C LEU A 143 2.95 3.46 7.09
N LEU A 144 2.56 4.61 7.63
CA LEU A 144 2.22 5.80 6.87
C LEU A 144 3.39 6.32 6.03
N ASP A 145 4.60 6.37 6.59
CA ASP A 145 5.82 6.75 5.86
C ASP A 145 6.14 5.76 4.73
N ASN A 146 5.95 4.47 4.99
CA ASN A 146 6.11 3.43 3.97
C ASN A 146 5.06 3.52 2.87
N MET A 147 3.80 3.82 3.20
CA MET A 147 2.76 4.10 2.20
C MET A 147 3.09 5.34 1.37
N LYS A 148 3.59 6.40 2.00
CA LYS A 148 4.05 7.61 1.30
C LYS A 148 5.23 7.31 0.37
N LYS A 149 6.16 6.44 0.78
CA LYS A 149 7.27 5.96 -0.05
C LYS A 149 6.74 5.13 -1.22
N ALA A 150 5.91 4.12 -0.96
CA ALA A 150 5.27 3.26 -1.94
C ALA A 150 4.54 4.09 -3.01
N LYS A 151 3.74 5.06 -2.61
CA LYS A 151 3.06 5.98 -3.54
C LYS A 151 4.01 6.71 -4.49
N LYS A 152 5.22 7.06 -4.05
CA LYS A 152 6.18 7.77 -4.91
C LYS A 152 6.84 6.84 -5.92
N VAL A 153 7.18 5.62 -5.48
CA VAL A 153 7.98 4.68 -6.27
C VAL A 153 7.16 3.72 -7.12
N LEU A 154 5.88 3.53 -6.79
CA LEU A 154 4.96 2.61 -7.48
C LEU A 154 4.01 3.32 -8.46
N LYS A 155 4.18 4.64 -8.66
CA LYS A 155 3.46 5.36 -9.71
C LYS A 155 3.95 4.86 -11.06
N PHE A 156 3.05 4.21 -11.79
CA PHE A 156 3.27 3.82 -13.17
C PHE A 156 3.70 5.04 -13.99
N SER A 157 4.95 5.04 -14.47
CA SER A 157 5.41 5.95 -15.52
C SER A 157 5.40 5.18 -16.83
N PRO A 158 4.56 5.55 -17.82
CA PRO A 158 4.47 4.86 -19.11
C PRO A 158 5.78 4.82 -19.92
N LEU A 159 6.86 5.45 -19.43
CA LEU A 159 8.11 5.66 -20.15
C LEU A 159 9.29 4.81 -19.64
N SER A 160 9.13 3.98 -18.60
CA SER A 160 10.26 3.22 -18.06
C SER A 160 10.57 1.88 -18.76
N HIS A 161 9.76 1.46 -19.74
CA HIS A 161 10.06 0.28 -20.57
C HIS A 161 10.43 0.68 -21.99
N ARG A 162 11.55 1.40 -22.17
CA ARG A 162 12.28 1.40 -23.44
C ARG A 162 13.78 1.55 -23.20
N THR A 163 14.43 0.44 -22.88
CA THR A 163 15.84 0.22 -23.22
C THR A 163 15.93 -1.09 -23.98
N THR A 164 15.83 -0.98 -25.31
CA THR A 164 16.35 -1.98 -26.23
C THR A 164 17.88 -1.98 -26.16
N PRO A 165 18.57 -3.11 -25.98
CA PRO A 165 19.92 -3.25 -26.44
C PRO A 165 19.88 -3.65 -27.93
N THR A 166 20.21 -2.71 -28.81
CA THR A 166 20.56 -3.01 -30.19
C THR A 166 21.88 -3.78 -30.19
N SER A 167 21.82 -5.10 -30.37
CA SER A 167 22.98 -5.88 -30.82
C SER A 167 22.87 -6.06 -32.32
N THR A 168 23.53 -5.18 -33.08
CA THR A 168 23.84 -5.41 -34.50
C THR A 168 25.10 -6.25 -34.54
N HIS A 169 24.95 -7.58 -34.66
CA HIS A 169 26.05 -8.46 -35.04
C HIS A 169 25.98 -8.72 -36.54
N SER A 170 26.71 -7.91 -37.30
CA SER A 170 26.92 -8.07 -38.73
C SER A 170 27.65 -9.39 -39.01
N LEU A 171 27.04 -10.26 -39.82
CA LEU A 171 27.72 -11.35 -40.52
C LEU A 171 28.67 -10.75 -41.58
N PRO A 172 29.92 -11.24 -41.72
CA PRO A 172 30.67 -10.97 -42.94
C PRO A 172 30.28 -11.99 -44.03
N GLU A 173 30.14 -11.41 -45.20
CA GLU A 173 29.74 -11.96 -46.48
C GLU A 173 30.78 -12.94 -47.04
N SER A 174 30.28 -14.03 -47.61
CA SER A 174 31.05 -15.01 -48.37
C SER A 174 31.53 -14.40 -49.69
N THR A 175 32.84 -14.45 -49.96
CA THR A 175 33.37 -14.27 -51.32
C THR A 175 34.29 -15.43 -51.67
N ALA A 176 33.86 -16.20 -52.67
CA ALA A 176 34.66 -17.13 -53.44
C ALA A 176 35.25 -16.43 -54.68
N ALA A 177 36.53 -16.70 -54.99
CA ALA A 177 37.18 -16.68 -56.31
C ALA A 177 38.68 -17.00 -56.07
N GLU A 178 39.18 -18.17 -56.48
CA GLU A 178 39.79 -18.47 -57.79
C GLU A 178 41.15 -17.77 -57.98
N VAL A 179 42.27 -18.48 -57.72
CA VAL A 179 43.35 -18.93 -58.64
C VAL A 179 44.21 -19.97 -57.90
#